data_AF-R7JER4-F1
#
_entry.id   AF-R7JER4-F1
#
_cell.length_a   1.000
_cell.length_b   1.000
_cell.length_c   1.000
_cell.angle_alpha   90.00
_cell.angle_beta   90.00
_cell.angle_gamma   90.00
#
_symmetry.space_group_name_H-M   'P 1'
#
loop_
_entity.id
_entity.type
_entity.pdbx_description
1 polymer ?
#
loop_
_entity_poly.entity_id
_entity_poly.type
_entity_poly.pdbx_seq_one_letter_code
_entity_poly.pdbx_strand_id
1 'polypeptide(L)'
;MIPLLKNSKNQLITGEGRYRSLLKMGCSYVACLTIENLPPEVLRAYRIADNQLTRSTEFDYSTLKNEFKFLFDYKILGTDIGFTALQVDQIYNYKN
;
A
#
# COMPACT_ATOMS: atom_id res chain seq x y z
N MET A 1 -6.50 -14.58 3.11
CA MET A 1 -6.13 -13.51 4.05
C MET A 1 -4.61 -13.47 4.15
N ILE A 2 -3.96 -12.42 3.65
CA ILE A 2 -2.50 -12.24 3.79
C ILE A 2 -2.20 -11.84 5.24
N PRO A 3 -1.13 -12.30 5.93
CA PRO A 3 -0.76 -11.86 7.28
C PRO A 3 -0.26 -10.38 7.32
N LEU A 4 0.10 -9.88 8.51
CA LEU A 4 0.78 -8.58 8.64
C LEU A 4 2.16 -8.69 8.01
N LEU A 5 2.58 -7.69 7.24
CA LEU A 5 3.92 -7.65 6.66
C LEU A 5 4.75 -6.60 7.36
N LYS A 6 5.99 -6.94 7.70
CA LYS A 6 6.95 -6.03 8.32
C LYS A 6 8.34 -6.20 7.70
N ASN A 7 9.19 -5.20 7.87
CA ASN A 7 10.62 -5.34 7.58
C ASN A 7 11.39 -5.89 8.79
N SER A 8 12.70 -6.10 8.61
CA SER A 8 13.61 -6.58 9.65
C SER A 8 13.73 -5.64 10.86
N LYS A 9 13.42 -4.35 10.68
CA LYS A 9 13.36 -3.34 11.76
C LYS A 9 12.01 -3.29 12.48
N ASN A 10 11.14 -4.28 12.25
CA ASN A 10 9.77 -4.34 12.78
C ASN A 10 8.85 -3.20 12.34
N GLN A 11 9.18 -2.47 11.27
CA GLN A 11 8.29 -1.47 10.71
C GLN A 11 7.25 -2.14 9.82
N LEU A 12 5.98 -1.77 10.01
CA LEU A 12 4.89 -2.34 9.24
C LEU A 12 4.97 -1.92 7.77
N ILE A 13 4.83 -2.89 6.88
CA ILE A 13 4.74 -2.73 5.44
C ILE A 13 3.27 -2.62 5.05
N THR A 14 2.45 -3.61 5.39
CA THR A 14 0.99 -3.56 5.20
C THR A 14 0.22 -4.27 6.30
N GLY A 15 -1.09 -4.05 6.32
CA GLY A 15 -2.04 -4.63 7.26
C GLY A 15 -2.32 -3.75 8.47
N GLU A 16 -2.07 -2.44 8.34
CA GLU A 16 -2.28 -1.42 9.39
C GLU A 16 -3.66 -1.52 10.04
N GLY A 17 -4.73 -1.73 9.25
CA GLY A 17 -6.07 -1.91 9.79
C GLY A 17 -6.19 -3.13 10.72
N ARG A 18 -5.57 -4.25 10.35
CA ARG A 18 -5.55 -5.47 11.16
C ARG A 18 -4.70 -5.29 12.41
N TYR A 19 -3.54 -4.65 12.27
CA TYR A 19 -2.68 -4.31 13.40
C TYR A 19 -3.41 -3.45 14.43
N ARG A 20 -4.07 -2.37 13.99
CA ARG A 20 -4.88 -1.51 14.86
C ARG A 20 -6.04 -2.24 15.52
N SER A 21 -6.71 -3.13 14.81
CA SER A 21 -7.78 -3.96 15.40
C SER A 21 -7.24 -4.89 16.49
N LEU A 22 -6.12 -5.56 16.25
CA LEU A 22 -5.49 -6.46 17.22
C LEU A 22 -5.00 -5.71 18.47
N LEU A 23 -4.46 -4.51 18.31
CA LEU A 23 -4.12 -3.63 19.43
C LEU A 23 -5.35 -3.30 20.28
N LYS A 24 -6.48 -2.97 19.65
CA LYS A 24 -7.75 -2.72 20.36
C LYS A 24 -8.27 -3.96 21.09
N MET A 25 -7.95 -5.15 20.59
CA MET A 25 -8.29 -6.43 21.23
C MET A 25 -7.34 -6.83 22.36
N GLY A 26 -6.32 -6.01 22.67
CA GLY A 26 -5.35 -6.31 23.73
C GLY A 26 -4.34 -7.40 23.35
N CYS A 27 -4.19 -7.73 22.06
CA CYS A 27 -3.22 -8.73 21.64
C CYS A 27 -1.78 -8.21 21.84
N SER A 28 -1.00 -8.92 22.64
CA SER A 28 0.42 -8.60 22.88
C SER A 28 1.35 -9.12 21.77
N TYR A 29 0.91 -10.13 21.02
CA TYR A 29 1.68 -10.76 19.93
C TYR A 29 0.78 -11.04 18.74
N VAL A 30 1.37 -10.97 17.54
CA VAL A 30 0.69 -11.30 16.28
C VAL A 30 1.67 -11.93 15.30
N ALA A 31 1.20 -12.91 14.53
CA ALA A 31 1.96 -13.50 13.44
C ALA A 31 2.14 -12.48 12.30
N CYS A 32 3.40 -12.24 11.95
CA CYS A 32 3.79 -11.38 10.84
C CYS A 32 4.71 -12.15 9.89
N LEU A 33 4.59 -11.87 8.60
CA LEU A 33 5.62 -12.23 7.62
C LEU A 33 6.65 -11.12 7.58
N THR A 34 7.92 -11.49 7.65
CA THR A 34 9.03 -10.55 7.48
C THR A 34 9.47 -10.59 6.03
N ILE A 35 9.54 -9.42 5.42
CA ILE A 35 10.03 -9.24 4.06
C ILE A 35 11.36 -8.50 4.10
N GLU A 36 12.34 -9.04 3.39
CA GLU A 36 13.69 -8.48 3.25
C GLU A 36 14.09 -8.31 1.79
N ASN A 37 15.06 -7.43 1.54
CA ASN A 37 15.72 -7.25 0.24
C ASN A 37 14.80 -6.90 -0.94
N LEU A 38 13.62 -6.33 -0.68
CA LEU A 38 12.81 -5.76 -1.74
C LEU A 38 13.24 -4.34 -2.08
N PRO A 39 13.42 -4.03 -3.38
CA PRO A 39 13.67 -2.67 -3.82
C PRO A 39 12.56 -1.71 -3.34
N PRO A 40 12.89 -0.45 -3.01
CA PRO A 40 11.93 0.52 -2.50
C PRO A 40 10.69 0.71 -3.38
N GLU A 41 10.85 0.68 -4.71
CA GLU A 41 9.80 0.79 -5.70
C GLU A 41 8.82 -0.38 -5.66
N VAL A 42 9.32 -1.60 -5.51
CA VAL A 42 8.47 -2.78 -5.39
C VAL A 42 7.73 -2.76 -4.06
N LEU A 43 8.39 -2.31 -2.98
CA LEU A 43 7.75 -2.18 -1.67
C LEU A 43 6.59 -1.18 -1.69
N ARG A 44 6.76 -0.03 -2.36
CA ARG A 44 5.71 1.00 -2.50
C ARG A 44 4.58 0.52 -3.39
N ALA A 45 4.90 -0.07 -4.55
CA ALA A 45 3.93 -0.68 -5.45
C ALA A 45 3.08 -1.74 -4.73
N TYR A 46 3.73 -2.63 -3.98
CA TYR A 46 3.06 -3.67 -3.19
C TYR A 46 2.09 -3.07 -2.17
N ARG A 47 2.50 -2.03 -1.43
CA ARG A 47 1.64 -1.35 -0.45
C ARG A 47 0.39 -0.76 -1.09
N ILE A 48 0.53 -0.15 -2.25
CA ILE A 48 -0.60 0.47 -2.97
C ILE A 48 -1.53 -0.62 -3.49
N ALA A 49 -1.00 -1.67 -4.12
CA ALA A 49 -1.77 -2.79 -4.62
C ALA A 49 -2.54 -3.51 -3.49
N ASP A 50 -1.88 -3.80 -2.37
CA ASP A 50 -2.53 -4.44 -1.21
C ASP A 50 -3.64 -3.57 -0.62
N ASN A 51 -3.42 -2.25 -0.52
CA ASN A 51 -4.44 -1.31 -0.06
C ASN A 51 -5.62 -1.21 -1.04
N GLN A 52 -5.36 -1.17 -2.34
CA GLN A 52 -6.38 -1.10 -3.38
C GLN A 52 -7.26 -2.34 -3.39
N LEU A 53 -6.68 -3.52 -3.16
CA LEU A 53 -7.41 -4.78 -3.06
C LEU A 53 -8.27 -4.90 -1.78
N THR A 54 -7.87 -4.22 -0.69
CA THR A 54 -8.48 -4.41 0.63
C THR A 54 -9.39 -3.27 1.10
N ARG A 55 -9.37 -2.10 0.44
CA ARG A 55 -10.09 -0.91 0.90
C ARG A 55 -11.10 -0.39 -0.13
N SER A 56 -12.33 -0.16 0.34
CA SER A 56 -13.28 0.79 -0.24
C SER A 56 -13.03 2.25 0.20
N THR A 57 -11.91 2.52 0.89
CA THR A 57 -11.60 3.84 1.45
C THR A 57 -10.97 4.72 0.39
N GLU A 58 -11.45 5.97 0.28
CA GLU A 58 -10.89 6.97 -0.61
C GLU A 58 -9.41 7.19 -0.28
N PHE A 59 -8.55 6.86 -1.24
CA PHE A 59 -7.16 7.26 -1.18
C PHE A 59 -7.10 8.78 -1.12
N ASP A 60 -6.14 9.32 -0.36
CA ASP A 60 -5.75 10.70 -0.57
C ASP A 60 -5.10 10.80 -1.95
N TYR A 61 -5.85 11.36 -2.92
CA TYR A 61 -5.41 11.49 -4.29
C TYR A 61 -4.15 12.34 -4.44
N SER A 62 -3.91 13.32 -3.55
CA SER A 62 -2.65 14.07 -3.56
C SER A 62 -1.46 13.18 -3.23
N THR A 63 -1.59 12.37 -2.19
CA THR A 63 -0.55 11.39 -1.81
C THR A 63 -0.37 10.33 -2.90
N LEU A 64 -1.47 9.78 -3.43
CA LEU A 64 -1.44 8.74 -4.45
C LEU A 64 -0.82 9.22 -5.79
N LYS A 65 -1.04 10.48 -6.18
CA LYS A 65 -0.34 11.09 -7.32
C LYS A 65 1.17 11.07 -7.15
N ASN A 66 1.66 11.41 -5.97
CA ASN A 66 3.10 11.43 -5.70
C ASN A 66 3.69 10.02 -5.73
N GLU A 67 2.94 9.03 -5.25
CA GLU A 67 3.29 7.61 -5.41
C GLU A 67 3.38 7.21 -6.89
N PHE A 68 2.36 7.50 -7.70
CA PHE A 68 2.36 7.16 -9.12
C PHE A 68 3.51 7.84 -9.88
N LYS A 69 3.80 9.11 -9.59
CA LYS A 69 4.95 9.83 -10.18
C LYS A 69 6.27 9.13 -9.87
N PHE A 70 6.47 8.72 -8.63
CA PHE A 70 7.68 7.99 -8.26
C PHE A 70 7.77 6.64 -8.99
N LEU A 71 6.67 5.88 -9.03
CA LEU A 71 6.64 4.55 -9.65
C LEU A 71 6.79 4.60 -11.18
N PHE A 72 6.43 5.70 -11.81
CA PHE A 72 6.61 5.93 -13.24
C PHE A 72 8.08 5.83 -13.67
N ASP A 73 9.01 6.35 -12.87
CA ASP A 73 10.46 6.27 -13.14
C ASP A 73 10.96 4.82 -13.19
N TYR A 74 10.24 3.90 -12.53
CA TYR A 74 10.53 2.47 -12.49
C TYR A 74 9.65 1.66 -13.45
N LYS A 75 8.90 2.32 -14.33
CA LYS A 75 7.96 1.69 -15.29
C LYS A 75 6.87 0.85 -14.62
N ILE A 76 6.50 1.19 -13.38
CA ILE A 76 5.35 0.59 -12.69
C ILE A 76 4.18 1.57 -12.83
N LEU A 77 3.15 1.17 -13.56
CA LEU A 77 2.00 1.98 -13.86
C LEU A 77 0.86 1.71 -12.87
N GLY A 78 -0.09 2.65 -12.77
CA GLY A 78 -1.27 2.49 -11.91
C GLY A 78 -2.06 1.20 -12.20
N THR A 79 -2.07 0.76 -13.46
CA THR A 79 -2.68 -0.51 -13.89
C THR A 79 -1.99 -1.74 -13.33
N ASP A 80 -0.67 -1.69 -13.11
CA ASP A 80 0.11 -2.80 -12.54
C ASP A 80 -0.19 -2.99 -11.04
N ILE A 81 -0.74 -1.96 -10.40
CA ILE A 81 -1.06 -1.94 -8.96
C ILE A 81 -2.56 -1.82 -8.69
N GLY A 82 -3.39 -2.24 -9.65
CA GLY A 82 -4.82 -2.49 -9.44
C GLY A 82 -5.76 -1.30 -9.71
N PHE A 83 -5.30 -0.27 -10.43
CA PHE A 83 -6.15 0.84 -10.87
C PHE A 83 -6.52 0.72 -12.35
N THR A 84 -7.77 0.96 -12.69
CA THR A 84 -8.18 1.07 -14.10
C THR A 84 -7.61 2.35 -14.72
N ALA A 85 -7.47 2.39 -16.05
CA ALA A 85 -7.02 3.58 -16.77
C ALA A 85 -7.90 4.81 -16.45
N LEU A 86 -9.23 4.61 -16.31
CA LEU A 86 -10.17 5.67 -15.93
C LEU A 86 -9.88 6.20 -14.52
N GLN A 87 -9.64 5.33 -13.54
CA GLN A 87 -9.29 5.76 -12.18
C GLN A 87 -7.96 6.51 -12.16
N VAL A 88 -6.97 6.08 -12.94
CA VAL A 88 -5.68 6.77 -13.05
C VAL A 88 -5.87 8.18 -13.59
N ASP A 89 -6.65 8.34 -14.66
CA ASP A 89 -6.95 9.66 -15.23
C ASP A 89 -7.68 10.57 -14.23
N GLN A 90 -8.73 10.04 -13.57
CA GLN A 90 -9.45 10.76 -12.53
C GLN A 90 -8.54 11.23 -11.39
N ILE A 91 -7.64 10.35 -10.93
CA ILE A 91 -6.65 10.69 -9.91
C ILE A 91 -5.81 11.84 -10.43
N TYR A 92 -5.13 11.73 -11.57
CA TYR A 92 -4.25 12.79 -12.09
C TYR A 92 -4.97 14.15 -12.29
N ASN A 93 -6.21 14.13 -12.74
CA ASN A 93 -7.00 15.34 -13.02
C ASN A 93 -7.70 15.92 -11.77
N TYR A 94 -7.69 15.23 -10.64
CA TYR A 94 -8.28 15.73 -9.39
C TYR A 94 -7.63 17.05 -8.95
N LYS A 95 -8.44 18.08 -8.68
CA LYS A 95 -7.99 19.35 -8.10
C LYS A 95 -8.45 19.38 -6.64
N ASN A 96 -7.50 19.63 -5.73
CA ASN A 96 -7.76 19.77 -4.30
C ASN A 96 -8.71 20.94 -4.01
#